data_AF-A0A939XEG0-F1
#
_entry.id   AF-A0A939XEG0-F1
#
_cell.length_a   1.000
_cell.length_b   1.000
_cell.length_c   1.000
_cell.angle_alpha   90.00
_cell.angle_beta   90.00
_cell.angle_gamma   90.00
#
_symmetry.space_group_name_H-M   'P 1'
#
loop_
_entity.id
_entity.type
_entity.pdbx_description
1 polymer ?
#
loop_
_entity_poly.entity_id
_entity_poly.type
_entity_poly.pdbx_seq_one_letter_code
_entity_poly.pdbx_strand_id
1 'polypeptide(L)'
;MIFFDTNVILDILDRRRDNHDKALMLLSAAQKGAIKVVASTQSIVDAAYVRTQTDKASLSDFRRVMTVLCDIIAVCPVTSMAIEDANDSAVPDYEDAVQLSCAICEECEAIVTSDRKFKSFTTIPTYSVEEFYQEVFGK
;
A
#
# COMPACT_ATOMS: atom_id res chain seq x y z
N MET A 1 11.25 6.52 -1.16
CA MET A 1 10.45 5.27 -1.24
C MET A 1 9.02 5.63 -1.55
N ILE A 2 8.24 4.71 -2.12
CA ILE A 2 6.83 4.90 -2.46
C ILE A 2 5.98 4.09 -1.50
N PHE A 3 5.09 4.73 -0.76
CA PHE A 3 4.20 4.05 0.16
C PHE A 3 2.99 3.47 -0.60
N PHE A 4 2.76 2.17 -0.49
CA PHE A 4 1.56 1.52 -1.00
C PHE A 4 0.57 1.32 0.14
N ASP A 5 -0.57 2.00 0.03
CA ASP A 5 -1.71 1.81 0.92
C ASP A 5 -2.31 0.39 0.80
N THR A 6 -3.06 -0.04 1.80
CA THR A 6 -3.74 -1.34 1.90
C THR A 6 -4.52 -1.67 0.64
N ASN A 7 -5.23 -0.69 0.06
CA ASN A 7 -6.01 -0.88 -1.16
C ASN A 7 -5.16 -1.23 -2.39
N VAL A 8 -3.94 -0.72 -2.48
CA VAL A 8 -3.00 -1.05 -3.56
C VAL A 8 -2.47 -2.47 -3.41
N ILE A 9 -2.23 -2.90 -2.17
CA ILE A 9 -1.89 -4.30 -1.87
C ILE A 9 -3.04 -5.23 -2.28
N LEU A 10 -4.30 -4.84 -2.02
CA LEU A 10 -5.47 -5.59 -2.48
C LEU A 10 -5.58 -5.62 -4.00
N ASP A 11 -5.31 -4.50 -4.69
CA ASP A 11 -5.26 -4.45 -6.15
C ASP A 11 -4.25 -5.47 -6.70
N ILE A 12 -3.07 -5.60 -6.09
CA ILE A 12 -2.08 -6.63 -6.46
C ILE A 12 -2.61 -8.05 -6.27
N LEU A 13 -3.32 -8.31 -5.17
CA LEU A 13 -3.70 -9.67 -4.75
C LEU A 13 -5.00 -10.18 -5.39
N ASP A 14 -5.88 -9.30 -5.86
CA ASP A 14 -7.20 -9.67 -6.37
C ASP A 14 -7.43 -9.23 -7.82
N ARG A 15 -7.39 -10.21 -8.73
CA ARG A 15 -7.66 -10.07 -10.17
C ARG A 15 -9.03 -9.53 -10.56
N ARG A 16 -9.97 -9.43 -9.61
CA ARG A 16 -11.31 -8.87 -9.86
C ARG A 16 -11.35 -7.36 -9.71
N ARG A 17 -10.29 -6.74 -9.17
CA ARG A 17 -10.22 -5.30 -8.92
C ARG A 17 -9.79 -4.55 -10.17
N ASP A 18 -10.39 -3.39 -10.41
CA ASP A 18 -10.21 -2.61 -11.65
C ASP A 18 -8.75 -2.20 -11.91
N ASN A 19 -7.98 -2.01 -10.85
CA ASN A 19 -6.57 -1.58 -10.93
C ASN A 19 -5.57 -2.74 -10.94
N HIS A 20 -6.03 -4.00 -10.94
CA HIS A 20 -5.16 -5.17 -10.77
C HIS A 20 -3.97 -5.19 -11.72
N ASP A 21 -4.24 -5.05 -13.03
CA ASP A 21 -3.19 -5.14 -14.05
C ASP A 21 -2.14 -4.04 -13.87
N LYS A 22 -2.56 -2.82 -13.53
CA LYS A 22 -1.65 -1.68 -13.32
C LYS A 22 -0.84 -1.83 -12.04
N ALA A 23 -1.48 -2.31 -10.97
CA ALA A 23 -0.82 -2.57 -9.69
C ALA A 23 0.24 -3.69 -9.83
N LEU A 24 -0.04 -4.74 -10.63
CA LEU A 24 0.95 -5.76 -10.97
C LEU A 24 2.11 -5.21 -11.80
N MET A 25 1.87 -4.28 -12.71
CA MET A 25 2.95 -3.63 -13.47
C MET A 25 3.84 -2.77 -12.56
N LEU A 26 3.26 -2.03 -11.61
CA LEU A 26 4.01 -1.30 -10.59
C LEU A 26 4.82 -2.24 -9.69
N LEU A 27 4.24 -3.37 -9.25
CA LEU A 27 4.97 -4.41 -8.51
C LEU A 27 6.14 -4.97 -9.33
N SER A 28 5.94 -5.20 -10.63
CA SER A 28 7.02 -5.64 -11.52
C SER A 28 8.14 -4.61 -11.67
N ALA A 29 7.80 -3.31 -11.71
CA ALA A 29 8.80 -2.24 -11.67
C ALA A 29 9.56 -2.24 -10.34
N ALA A 30 8.88 -2.46 -9.21
CA ALA A 30 9.53 -2.60 -7.91
C ALA A 30 10.48 -3.80 -7.86
N GLN A 31 10.04 -4.95 -8.36
CA GLN A 31 10.86 -6.17 -8.45
C GLN A 31 12.12 -5.98 -9.30
N LYS A 32 12.04 -5.16 -10.36
CA LYS A 32 13.18 -4.83 -11.22
C LYS A 32 14.08 -3.72 -10.65
N GLY A 33 13.72 -3.16 -9.49
CA GLY A 33 14.44 -2.07 -8.83
C GLY A 33 14.22 -0.69 -9.47
N ALA A 34 13.23 -0.54 -10.36
CA ALA A 34 12.92 0.74 -10.99
C ALA A 34 12.23 1.72 -10.03
N ILE A 35 11.47 1.19 -9.06
CA ILE A 35 10.92 1.93 -7.93
C ILE A 35 11.20 1.16 -6.65
N LYS A 36 11.18 1.84 -5.49
CA LYS A 36 11.25 1.20 -4.17
C LYS A 36 9.93 1.39 -3.46
N VAL A 37 9.31 0.29 -3.03
CA VAL A 37 7.97 0.29 -2.44
C VAL A 37 8.04 -0.16 -0.99
N VAL A 38 7.24 0.49 -0.15
CA VAL A 38 7.03 0.12 1.25
C VAL A 38 5.53 0.08 1.57
N ALA A 39 5.11 -0.79 2.47
CA ALA A 39 3.77 -0.84 3.03
C ALA A 39 3.83 -1.09 4.53
N SER A 40 2.78 -0.73 5.28
CA SER A 40 2.76 -0.97 6.72
C SER A 40 2.50 -2.45 7.05
N THR A 41 2.94 -2.89 8.24
CA THR A 41 2.57 -4.20 8.78
C THR A 41 1.06 -4.38 8.86
N GLN A 42 0.32 -3.30 9.13
CA GLN A 42 -1.14 -3.32 9.20
C GLN A 42 -1.75 -3.62 7.83
N SER A 43 -1.28 -2.96 6.77
CA SER A 43 -1.73 -3.22 5.39
C SER A 43 -1.53 -4.68 4.96
N ILE A 44 -0.42 -5.30 5.39
CA ILE A 44 -0.16 -6.71 5.13
C ILE A 44 -1.20 -7.61 5.84
N VAL A 45 -1.51 -7.32 7.10
CA VAL A 45 -2.49 -8.08 7.89
C VAL A 45 -3.91 -7.90 7.35
N ASP A 46 -4.29 -6.67 6.98
CA ASP A 46 -5.63 -6.37 6.47
C ASP A 46 -5.84 -6.97 5.08
N ALA A 47 -4.82 -6.90 4.22
CA ALA A 47 -4.85 -7.58 2.93
C ALA A 47 -5.02 -9.10 3.09
N ALA A 48 -4.35 -9.70 4.09
CA ALA A 48 -4.53 -11.11 4.41
C ALA A 48 -5.96 -11.43 4.85
N TYR A 49 -6.51 -10.62 5.75
CA TYR A 49 -7.87 -10.78 6.25
C TYR A 49 -8.89 -10.72 5.11
N VAL A 50 -8.86 -9.67 4.29
CA VAL A 50 -9.77 -9.49 3.15
C VAL A 50 -9.64 -10.63 2.14
N ARG A 51 -8.40 -11.10 1.85
CA ARG A 51 -8.19 -12.20 0.91
C ARG A 51 -8.83 -13.50 1.41
N THR A 52 -8.68 -13.81 2.70
CA THR A 52 -9.28 -15.02 3.31
C THR A 52 -10.80 -14.99 3.37
N GLN A 53 -11.41 -13.81 3.46
CA GLN A 53 -12.86 -13.63 3.45
C GLN A 53 -13.45 -13.78 2.03
N THR A 54 -12.71 -13.35 1.01
CA THR A 54 -13.21 -13.24 -0.36
C THR A 54 -12.87 -14.42 -1.26
N ASP A 55 -11.98 -15.31 -0.83
CA ASP A 55 -11.52 -16.45 -1.62
C ASP A 55 -11.32 -17.70 -0.75
N LYS A 56 -11.70 -18.86 -1.30
CA LYS A 56 -11.57 -20.16 -0.62
C LYS A 56 -10.21 -20.81 -0.85
N ALA A 57 -9.22 -20.02 -1.30
CA ALA A 57 -7.88 -20.50 -1.56
C ALA A 57 -7.27 -21.11 -0.28
N SER A 58 -6.37 -22.08 -0.45
CA SER A 58 -5.71 -22.69 0.71
C SER A 58 -4.85 -21.66 1.43
N LEU A 59 -4.79 -21.73 2.76
CA LEU A 59 -3.92 -20.85 3.56
C LEU A 59 -2.43 -20.97 3.14
N SER A 60 -2.03 -22.14 2.64
CA SER A 60 -0.71 -22.39 2.07
C SER A 60 -0.44 -21.59 0.79
N ASP A 61 -1.41 -21.51 -0.12
CA ASP A 61 -1.26 -20.71 -1.36
C ASP A 61 -1.16 -19.23 -1.03
N PHE A 62 -1.99 -18.76 -0.10
CA PHE A 62 -1.95 -17.39 0.37
C PHE A 62 -0.58 -17.04 0.98
N ARG A 63 -0.06 -17.87 1.88
CA ARG A 63 1.27 -17.67 2.48
C ARG A 63 2.37 -17.60 1.41
N ARG A 64 2.31 -18.47 0.39
CA ARG A 64 3.29 -18.45 -0.71
C ARG A 64 3.27 -17.14 -1.49
N VAL A 65 2.07 -16.60 -1.76
CA VAL A 65 1.91 -15.31 -2.43
C VAL A 65 2.45 -14.18 -1.56
N MET A 66 2.14 -14.17 -0.26
CA MET A 66 2.63 -13.14 0.66
C MET A 66 4.15 -13.17 0.84
N THR A 67 4.77 -14.36 0.84
CA THR A 67 6.24 -14.46 0.86
C THR A 67 6.85 -13.73 -0.33
N VAL A 68 6.37 -14.00 -1.55
CA VAL A 68 6.88 -13.34 -2.76
C VAL A 68 6.60 -11.82 -2.72
N LEU A 69 5.44 -11.42 -2.22
CA LEU A 69 5.08 -10.01 -2.13
C LEU A 69 6.01 -9.25 -1.17
N CYS A 70 6.27 -9.80 0.02
CA CYS A 70 7.14 -9.19 1.02
C CYS A 70 8.64 -9.25 0.65
N ASP A 71 9.03 -10.10 -0.30
CA ASP A 71 10.38 -10.05 -0.89
C ASP A 71 10.55 -8.85 -1.84
N ILE A 72 9.46 -8.30 -2.38
CA ILE A 72 9.45 -7.17 -3.33
C ILE A 72 9.12 -5.85 -2.63
N ILE A 73 8.16 -5.87 -1.70
CA ILE A 73 7.69 -4.71 -0.96
C ILE A 73 8.31 -4.72 0.43
N ALA A 74 9.02 -3.65 0.78
CA ALA A 74 9.48 -3.45 2.15
C ALA A 74 8.27 -3.32 3.10
N VAL A 75 8.39 -3.84 4.33
CA VAL A 75 7.31 -3.74 5.32
C VAL A 75 7.79 -2.92 6.51
N CYS A 76 7.15 -1.77 6.74
CA CYS A 76 7.45 -0.90 7.87
C CYS A 76 6.50 -1.19 9.05
N PRO A 77 6.97 -1.15 10.31
CA PRO A 77 6.13 -1.44 11.46
C PRO A 77 5.16 -0.29 11.75
N VAL A 78 3.92 -0.62 12.14
CA VAL A 78 3.09 0.32 12.89
C VAL A 78 3.60 0.39 14.33
N THR A 79 4.04 1.57 14.75
CA THR A 79 4.62 1.80 16.09
C THR A 79 3.63 2.52 17.00
N SER A 80 3.91 2.57 18.30
CA SER A 80 3.12 3.38 19.24
C SER A 80 3.09 4.87 18.85
N MET A 81 4.19 5.39 18.30
CA MET A 81 4.24 6.76 17.77
C MET A 81 3.22 6.96 16.65
N ALA A 82 3.07 5.99 15.75
CA ALA A 82 2.06 6.07 14.69
C ALA A 82 0.63 6.10 15.24
N ILE A 83 0.38 5.46 16.38
CA ILE A 83 -0.92 5.49 17.08
C ILE A 83 -1.13 6.85 17.77
N GLU A 84 -0.08 7.39 18.41
CA GLU A 84 -0.12 8.73 19.04
C GLU A 84 -0.40 9.81 17.99
N ASP A 85 0.35 9.80 16.87
CA ASP A 85 0.14 10.70 15.74
C ASP A 85 -1.28 10.59 15.18
N ALA A 86 -1.81 9.37 15.04
CA ALA A 86 -3.16 9.16 14.54
C ALA A 86 -4.23 9.71 15.48
N ASN A 87 -4.03 9.64 16.80
CA ASN A 87 -4.97 10.20 17.78
C ASN A 87 -5.02 11.73 17.73
N ASP A 88 -3.90 12.38 17.41
CA ASP A 88 -3.79 13.84 17.30
C ASP A 88 -4.02 14.34 15.85
N SER A 89 -4.30 13.44 14.92
CA SER A 89 -4.45 13.72 13.50
C SER A 89 -5.78 14.39 13.14
N ALA A 90 -5.76 15.26 12.13
CA ALA A 90 -6.96 15.80 11.51
C ALA A 90 -7.53 14.88 10.40
N VAL A 91 -6.84 13.79 10.06
CA VAL A 91 -7.31 12.79 9.09
C VAL A 91 -8.56 12.10 9.65
N PRO A 92 -9.72 12.15 8.97
CA PRO A 92 -10.97 11.60 9.53
C PRO A 92 -10.99 10.08 9.64
N ASP A 93 -10.31 9.39 8.73
CA ASP A 93 -10.18 7.94 8.75
C ASP A 93 -8.94 7.54 9.58
N TYR A 94 -9.15 6.66 10.56
CA TYR A 94 -8.10 6.30 11.51
C TYR A 94 -7.04 5.40 10.88
N GLU A 95 -7.42 4.53 9.93
CA GLU A 95 -6.44 3.71 9.20
C GLU A 95 -5.53 4.63 8.39
N ASP A 96 -6.11 5.57 7.64
CA ASP A 96 -5.35 6.53 6.85
C ASP A 96 -4.40 7.38 7.71
N ALA A 97 -4.84 7.78 8.91
CA ALA A 97 -4.00 8.52 9.86
C ALA A 97 -2.75 7.71 10.28
N VAL A 98 -2.93 6.42 10.58
CA VAL A 98 -1.83 5.50 10.93
C VAL A 98 -0.93 5.25 9.72
N GLN A 99 -1.49 5.01 8.53
CA GLN A 99 -0.72 4.82 7.30
C GLN A 99 0.12 6.07 6.97
N LEU A 100 -0.46 7.27 7.14
CA LEU A 100 0.25 8.53 6.90
C LEU A 100 1.45 8.70 7.84
N SER A 101 1.29 8.40 9.14
CA SER A 101 2.43 8.44 10.07
C SER A 101 3.53 7.46 9.65
N CYS A 102 3.17 6.24 9.20
CA CYS A 102 4.14 5.29 8.67
C CYS A 102 4.87 5.84 7.44
N ALA A 103 4.14 6.42 6.48
CA ALA A 103 4.73 7.00 5.27
C ALA A 103 5.68 8.17 5.58
N ILE A 104 5.34 9.01 6.58
CA ILE A 104 6.19 10.10 7.05
C ILE A 104 7.46 9.55 7.71
N CYS A 105 7.32 8.55 8.61
CA CYS A 105 8.45 7.96 9.33
C CYS A 105 9.45 7.27 8.38
N GLU A 106 8.96 6.67 7.30
CA GLU A 106 9.79 6.05 6.25
C GLU A 106 10.27 7.05 5.18
N GLU A 107 10.05 8.36 5.39
CA GLU A 107 10.44 9.43 4.48
C GLU A 107 9.99 9.17 3.03
N CYS A 108 8.73 8.73 2.88
CA CYS A 108 8.19 8.39 1.56
C CYS A 108 8.03 9.63 0.69
N GLU A 109 8.41 9.50 -0.58
CA GLU A 109 8.38 10.56 -1.59
C GLU A 109 6.99 10.66 -2.24
N ALA A 110 6.21 9.59 -2.15
CA ALA A 110 4.83 9.55 -2.63
C ALA A 110 4.03 8.47 -1.89
N ILE A 111 2.71 8.63 -1.90
CA ILE A 111 1.74 7.66 -1.41
C ILE A 111 0.84 7.26 -2.58
N VAL A 112 0.69 5.96 -2.81
CA VAL A 112 -0.29 5.41 -3.75
C VAL A 112 -1.47 4.88 -2.96
N THR A 113 -2.66 5.43 -3.21
CA THR A 113 -3.90 5.09 -2.49
C THR A 113 -5.12 5.23 -3.41
N SER A 114 -6.21 4.54 -3.08
CA SER A 114 -7.50 4.78 -3.71
C SER A 114 -8.33 5.88 -3.03
N ASP A 115 -7.92 6.35 -1.84
CA ASP A 115 -8.62 7.44 -1.16
C ASP A 115 -8.18 8.82 -1.69
N ARG A 116 -9.11 9.49 -2.38
CA ARG A 116 -8.88 10.83 -2.96
C ARG A 116 -8.81 11.94 -1.91
N LYS A 117 -9.31 11.71 -0.69
CA LYS A 117 -9.33 12.69 0.41
C LYS A 117 -7.96 12.81 1.07
N PHE A 118 -7.14 11.76 0.99
CA PHE A 118 -5.81 11.66 1.59
C PHE A 118 -4.94 12.89 1.30
N LYS A 119 -5.00 13.40 0.07
CA LYS A 119 -4.23 14.58 -0.37
C LYS A 119 -4.46 15.85 0.46
N SER A 120 -5.61 15.97 1.14
CA SER A 120 -5.96 17.17 1.89
C SER A 120 -5.24 17.26 3.23
N PHE A 121 -4.61 16.17 3.67
CA PHE A 121 -4.05 16.04 5.02
C PHE A 121 -2.54 15.81 5.04
N THR A 122 -1.89 15.79 3.87
CA THR A 122 -0.44 15.57 3.76
C THR A 122 0.16 16.47 2.69
N THR A 123 1.46 16.74 2.84
CA THR A 123 2.28 17.39 1.80
C THR A 123 3.01 16.37 0.92
N ILE A 124 3.00 15.09 1.32
CA ILE A 124 3.54 13.99 0.51
C ILE A 124 2.64 13.84 -0.72
N PRO A 125 3.18 13.86 -1.95
CA PRO A 125 2.42 13.62 -3.17
C PRO A 125 1.59 12.33 -3.10
N THR A 126 0.28 12.43 -3.35
CA THR A 126 -0.64 11.30 -3.37
C THR A 126 -1.08 11.00 -4.79
N TYR A 127 -1.10 9.72 -5.15
CA TYR A 127 -1.52 9.26 -6.48
C TYR A 127 -2.53 8.12 -6.36
N SER A 128 -3.50 8.07 -7.26
CA SER A 128 -4.17 6.82 -7.57
C SER A 128 -3.22 5.85 -8.28
N VAL A 129 -3.57 4.56 -8.29
CA VAL A 129 -2.81 3.54 -9.03
C VAL A 129 -2.67 3.91 -10.50
N GLU A 130 -3.72 4.45 -11.12
CA GLU A 130 -3.68 4.94 -12.50
C GLU A 130 -2.66 6.08 -12.66
N GLU A 131 -2.77 7.12 -11.84
CA GLU A 131 -1.90 8.29 -11.96
C GLU A 131 -0.43 7.91 -11.74
N PHE A 132 -0.15 7.07 -10.75
CA PHE A 132 1.21 6.61 -10.48
C PHE A 132 1.74 5.67 -11.57
N TYR A 133 0.87 4.84 -12.15
CA TYR A 133 1.21 4.04 -13.32
C TYR A 133 1.64 4.93 -14.49
N GLN A 134 0.91 6.00 -14.78
CA GLN A 134 1.29 6.95 -15.83
C GLN A 134 2.59 7.70 -15.50
N GLU A 135 2.84 8.03 -14.24
CA GLU A 135 4.10 8.65 -13.80
C GLU A 135 5.31 7.74 -14.09
N VAL A 136 5.16 6.43 -13.86
CA VAL A 136 6.25 5.46 -14.05
C VAL A 136 6.42 5.04 -15.52
N PHE A 137 5.33 4.89 -16.27
CA PHE A 137 5.33 4.24 -17.60
C PHE A 137 4.84 5.12 -18.76
N GLY A 138 4.27 6.29 -18.50
CA GLY A 138 3.61 7.14 -19.50
C GLY A 138 4.54 7.94 -20.41
N LYS A 139 5.78 7.47 -20.64
CA LYS A 139 6.75 8.08 -21.57
C LYS A 139 6.79 7.37 -22.91
#